data_AF-A0A1H3IB23-F1
#
_entry.id   AF-A0A1H3IB23-F1
#
_cell.length_a   1.000
_cell.length_b   1.000
_cell.length_c   1.000
_cell.angle_alpha   90.00
_cell.angle_beta   90.00
_cell.angle_gamma   90.00
#
_symmetry.space_group_name_H-M   'P 1'
#
loop_
_entity.id
_entity.type
_entity.pdbx_description
1 polymer ?
#
loop_
_entity_poly.entity_id
_entity_poly.type
_entity_poly.pdbx_seq_one_letter_code
_entity_poly.pdbx_strand_id
1 'polypeptide(L)'
;MEPTTSGRFRVQRRVGGESQGAGSEGTESGEDGSTEDGSNETGPAPSFAVIELPDDPVAPDDPDAAEAYAPLLIDGDHAVDTEPLEPGFVVDATLGWADGTARFLEYDVVRRTRIYVADDVTGMFEAATEAWEGARAAGESVVSTTTRGQDGEPNGALYLFPDASDRDTLAELERGRIPVEPLIARVNDRLGDDADRGVFLLRPAAYAFVAVLVAFDDDGVLARTVRDTYDLGSALADRLDRVSDSTGVYAGATADDGDENGDESRDGGTPSPF
;
A
#
# COMPACT_ATOMS: atom_id res chain seq x y z
N MET A 1 35.33 4.24 2.97
CA MET A 1 34.04 4.81 3.43
C MET A 1 33.22 4.97 2.18
N GLU A 2 32.10 4.25 2.11
CA GLU A 2 31.14 4.42 1.03
C GLU A 2 30.48 5.81 1.16
N PRO A 3 30.17 6.51 0.06
CA PRO A 3 29.39 7.74 0.14
C PRO A 3 28.01 7.45 0.73
N THR A 4 27.49 8.37 1.54
CA THR A 4 26.17 8.27 2.15
C THR A 4 25.36 9.54 1.91
N THR A 5 24.04 9.36 1.72
CA THR A 5 23.07 10.47 1.65
C THR A 5 22.00 10.22 2.70
N SER A 6 21.74 11.20 3.56
CA SER A 6 20.65 11.13 4.53
C SER A 6 19.59 12.16 4.16
N GLY A 7 18.32 11.76 4.28
CA GLY A 7 17.21 12.61 3.89
C GLY A 7 15.87 11.96 4.23
N ARG A 8 14.80 12.66 3.85
CA ARG A 8 13.44 12.16 3.98
C ARG A 8 12.95 11.67 2.64
N PHE A 9 12.47 10.43 2.58
CA PHE A 9 12.10 9.78 1.33
C PHE A 9 10.69 9.23 1.41
N ARG A 10 9.91 9.35 0.33
CA ARG A 10 8.67 8.58 0.15
C ARG A 10 8.96 7.34 -0.68
N VAL A 11 8.51 6.18 -0.21
CA VAL A 11 8.49 4.95 -0.99
C VAL A 11 7.39 5.08 -2.04
N GLN A 12 7.76 5.17 -3.31
CA GLN A 12 6.81 5.24 -4.40
C GLN A 12 6.38 3.85 -4.86
N ARG A 13 7.35 2.94 -4.97
CA ARG A 13 7.13 1.58 -5.46
C ARG A 13 8.12 0.61 -4.82
N ARG A 14 7.66 -0.63 -4.61
CA ARG A 14 8.49 -1.81 -4.30
C ARG A 14 8.38 -2.81 -5.47
N VAL A 15 9.51 -3.37 -5.90
CA VAL A 15 9.61 -4.34 -6.99
C VAL A 15 10.48 -5.51 -6.53
N GLY A 16 9.94 -6.73 -6.55
CA GLY A 16 10.63 -7.91 -6.00
C GLY A 16 10.47 -8.00 -4.48
N GLY A 17 10.51 -9.23 -3.95
CA GLY A 17 9.96 -9.59 -2.65
C GLY A 17 8.51 -10.03 -2.82
N GLU A 18 8.31 -11.34 -2.92
CA GLU A 18 7.07 -12.08 -3.16
C GLU A 18 5.76 -11.30 -2.89
N SER A 19 5.15 -10.81 -3.97
CA SER A 19 3.73 -10.52 -4.01
C SER A 19 3.12 -11.47 -5.05
N GLN A 20 2.86 -12.71 -4.66
CA GLN A 20 2.00 -13.61 -5.43
C GLN A 20 0.55 -13.27 -5.10
N GLY A 21 0.02 -12.28 -5.81
CA GLY A 21 -1.41 -12.05 -5.96
C GLY A 21 -1.88 -12.48 -7.35
N ALA A 22 -2.67 -13.55 -7.38
CA ALA A 22 -3.59 -13.94 -8.46
C ALA A 22 -3.00 -14.29 -9.85
N GLY A 23 -2.57 -15.54 -9.99
CA GLY A 23 -2.52 -16.27 -11.27
C GLY A 23 -3.11 -17.67 -11.08
N SER A 24 -4.44 -17.77 -11.10
CA SER A 24 -5.14 -19.06 -11.16
C SER A 24 -4.93 -19.70 -12.54
N GLU A 25 -3.92 -20.55 -12.67
CA GLU A 25 -3.87 -21.55 -13.73
C GLU A 25 -3.76 -22.93 -13.08
N GLY A 26 -4.89 -23.64 -13.05
CA GLY A 26 -4.92 -25.03 -12.66
C GLY A 26 -4.11 -25.86 -13.65
N THR A 27 -3.22 -26.70 -13.14
CA THR A 27 -2.80 -27.90 -13.86
C THR A 27 -2.56 -29.01 -12.83
N GLU A 28 -3.32 -30.07 -13.07
CA GLU A 28 -3.38 -31.38 -12.44
C GLU A 28 -2.05 -32.03 -11.97
N SER A 29 -2.14 -32.59 -10.76
CA SER A 29 -1.60 -33.87 -10.26
C SER A 29 -0.50 -34.59 -11.04
N GLY A 30 0.65 -34.77 -10.38
CA GLY A 30 1.65 -35.79 -10.71
C GLY A 30 2.55 -36.07 -9.50
N GLU A 31 2.46 -37.29 -8.98
CA GLU A 31 3.15 -37.82 -7.80
C GLU A 31 4.68 -37.92 -7.93
N ASP A 32 5.31 -37.79 -6.76
CA ASP A 32 6.53 -38.45 -6.25
C ASP A 32 7.92 -38.02 -6.74
N GLY A 33 8.77 -37.66 -5.78
CA GLY A 33 10.17 -37.30 -6.00
C GLY A 33 10.76 -36.46 -4.89
N SER A 34 11.05 -37.08 -3.74
CA SER A 34 11.87 -36.51 -2.67
C SER A 34 13.19 -35.94 -3.22
N THR A 35 13.41 -34.64 -3.01
CA THR A 35 14.77 -34.07 -2.93
C THR A 35 14.75 -33.00 -1.84
N GLU A 36 15.23 -33.36 -0.65
CA GLU A 36 15.66 -32.40 0.35
C GLU A 36 16.94 -31.72 -0.17
N ASP A 37 16.81 -30.52 -0.73
CA ASP A 37 17.89 -29.55 -0.81
C ASP A 37 17.34 -28.22 -0.29
N GLY A 38 17.49 -28.02 1.01
CA GLY A 38 17.05 -26.82 1.75
C GLY A 38 17.95 -25.62 1.50
N SER A 39 18.24 -25.34 0.23
CA SER A 39 18.71 -24.04 -0.21
C SER A 39 17.50 -23.11 -0.11
N ASN A 40 17.35 -22.39 1.01
CA ASN A 40 16.46 -21.24 1.09
C ASN A 40 16.99 -20.24 0.06
N GLU A 41 16.55 -20.37 -1.19
CA GLU A 41 16.81 -19.41 -2.25
C GLU A 41 16.10 -18.13 -1.83
N THR A 42 16.78 -17.34 -0.98
CA THR A 42 16.38 -15.99 -0.68
C THR A 42 16.24 -15.31 -2.03
N GLY A 43 15.00 -15.09 -2.45
CA GLY A 43 14.72 -14.42 -3.71
C GLY A 43 15.49 -13.11 -3.80
N PRO A 44 15.65 -12.55 -5.00
CA PRO A 44 16.37 -11.29 -5.16
C PRO A 44 15.82 -10.25 -4.18
N ALA A 45 16.73 -9.53 -3.51
CA ALA A 45 16.38 -8.48 -2.58
C ALA A 45 15.37 -7.50 -3.22
N PRO A 46 14.38 -7.01 -2.47
CA PRO A 46 13.42 -6.06 -3.01
C PRO A 46 14.14 -4.79 -3.49
N SER A 47 13.70 -4.25 -4.61
CA SER A 47 14.14 -2.94 -5.11
C SER A 47 13.03 -1.91 -4.90
N PHE A 48 13.40 -0.65 -4.71
CA PHE A 48 12.49 0.43 -4.40
C PHE A 48 12.71 1.62 -5.33
N ALA A 49 11.61 2.25 -5.75
CA ALA A 49 11.65 3.61 -6.25
C ALA A 49 11.23 4.53 -5.09
N VAL A 50 12.08 5.49 -4.73
CA VAL A 50 11.80 6.46 -3.68
C VAL A 50 11.91 7.89 -4.21
N ILE A 51 11.21 8.82 -3.59
CA ILE A 51 11.29 10.25 -3.91
C ILE A 51 11.85 10.96 -2.70
N GLU A 52 12.94 11.71 -2.86
CA GLU A 52 13.43 12.61 -1.82
C GLU A 52 12.45 13.77 -1.64
N LEU A 53 12.01 14.02 -0.41
CA LEU A 53 11.09 15.10 -0.10
C LEU A 53 11.92 16.36 0.21
N PRO A 54 11.80 17.44 -0.59
CA PRO A 54 12.45 18.69 -0.28
C PRO A 54 11.86 19.28 1.01
N ASP A 55 12.68 20.04 1.74
CA ASP A 55 12.25 20.75 2.95
C ASP A 55 11.09 21.73 2.65
N ASP A 56 11.16 22.39 1.50
CA ASP A 56 10.12 23.27 0.98
C ASP A 56 9.38 22.61 -0.21
N PRO A 57 8.07 22.36 -0.11
CA PRO A 57 7.29 21.74 -1.19
C PRO A 57 7.28 22.60 -2.47
N VAL A 58 7.45 21.95 -3.62
CA VAL A 58 7.35 22.58 -4.94
C VAL A 58 5.93 22.41 -5.48
N ALA A 59 5.33 23.44 -6.08
CA ALA A 59 3.98 23.35 -6.62
C ALA A 59 3.89 22.33 -7.79
N PRO A 60 2.79 21.59 -7.96
CA PRO A 60 2.71 20.53 -8.96
C PRO A 60 2.71 21.04 -10.40
N ASP A 61 2.28 22.29 -10.61
CA ASP A 61 2.29 23.01 -11.89
C ASP A 61 3.60 23.78 -12.14
N ASP A 62 4.54 23.74 -11.19
CA ASP A 62 5.86 24.35 -11.33
C ASP A 62 6.71 23.54 -12.33
N PRO A 63 7.42 24.19 -13.29
CA PRO A 63 8.28 23.49 -14.24
C PRO A 63 9.38 22.66 -13.59
N ASP A 64 9.83 23.02 -12.38
CA ASP A 64 10.92 22.33 -11.68
C ASP A 64 10.42 21.15 -10.82
N ALA A 65 9.09 20.96 -10.69
CA ALA A 65 8.50 19.90 -9.87
C ALA A 65 8.92 18.50 -10.32
N ALA A 66 9.06 18.28 -11.62
CA ALA A 66 9.47 16.97 -12.16
C ALA A 66 10.91 16.59 -11.77
N GLU A 67 11.79 17.58 -11.62
CA GLU A 67 13.17 17.36 -11.18
C GLU A 67 13.23 17.21 -9.66
N ALA A 68 12.52 18.07 -8.91
CA ALA A 68 12.48 18.05 -7.45
C ALA A 68 11.92 16.73 -6.88
N TYR A 69 11.01 16.08 -7.60
CA TYR A 69 10.40 14.81 -7.20
C TYR A 69 10.83 13.63 -8.08
N ALA A 70 12.01 13.73 -8.71
CA ALA A 70 12.53 12.65 -9.54
C ALA A 70 12.79 11.38 -8.71
N PRO A 71 12.33 10.20 -9.16
CA PRO A 71 12.50 8.97 -8.40
C PRO A 71 13.95 8.50 -8.40
N LEU A 72 14.43 8.12 -7.22
CA LEU A 72 15.69 7.44 -6.97
C LEU A 72 15.46 5.93 -6.89
N LEU A 73 16.21 5.16 -7.67
CA LEU A 73 16.22 3.70 -7.58
C LEU A 73 17.14 3.25 -6.46
N ILE A 74 16.59 2.47 -5.53
CA ILE A 74 17.30 1.79 -4.46
C ILE A 74 17.23 0.29 -4.77
N ASP A 75 18.38 -0.37 -4.82
CA ASP A 75 18.48 -1.77 -5.21
C ASP A 75 19.67 -2.46 -4.53
N GLY A 76 19.65 -3.79 -4.53
CA GLY A 76 20.70 -4.64 -3.97
C GLY A 76 20.50 -4.98 -2.50
N ASP A 77 21.59 -5.42 -1.86
CA ASP A 77 21.57 -5.92 -0.49
C ASP A 77 21.50 -4.76 0.53
N HIS A 78 20.34 -4.61 1.16
CA HIS A 78 20.05 -3.59 2.16
C HIS A 78 20.57 -4.02 3.54
N ALA A 79 21.14 -3.07 4.31
CA ALA A 79 21.68 -3.39 5.64
C ALA A 79 20.60 -3.52 6.72
N VAL A 80 19.35 -3.23 6.38
CA VAL A 80 18.17 -3.27 7.25
C VAL A 80 17.07 -4.09 6.61
N ASP A 81 16.21 -4.67 7.44
CA ASP A 81 14.99 -5.31 6.98
C ASP A 81 14.07 -4.28 6.32
N THR A 82 13.64 -4.55 5.10
CA THR A 82 12.78 -3.67 4.30
C THR A 82 11.41 -4.30 4.01
N GLU A 83 11.14 -5.49 4.55
CA GLU A 83 9.85 -6.15 4.42
C GLU A 83 8.66 -5.28 4.88
N PRO A 84 8.77 -4.48 5.97
CA PRO A 84 7.69 -3.60 6.42
C PRO A 84 7.46 -2.35 5.55
N LEU A 85 8.33 -2.06 4.58
CA LEU A 85 8.17 -0.88 3.73
C LEU A 85 7.09 -1.10 2.68
N GLU A 86 6.07 -0.25 2.74
CA GLU A 86 4.94 -0.24 1.81
C GLU A 86 4.99 1.04 0.93
N PRO A 87 4.51 0.97 -0.33
CA PRO A 87 4.29 2.15 -1.14
C PRO A 87 3.43 3.20 -0.42
N GLY A 88 3.84 4.47 -0.53
CA GLY A 88 3.25 5.62 0.13
C GLY A 88 3.95 6.04 1.44
N PHE A 89 4.63 5.11 2.12
CA PHE A 89 5.30 5.41 3.39
C PHE A 89 6.38 6.47 3.21
N VAL A 90 6.51 7.33 4.21
CA VAL A 90 7.61 8.30 4.30
C VAL A 90 8.56 7.85 5.39
N VAL A 91 9.84 7.81 5.05
CA VAL A 91 10.93 7.41 5.93
C VAL A 91 11.96 8.51 6.05
N ASP A 92 12.55 8.66 7.22
CA ASP A 92 13.86 9.32 7.36
C ASP A 92 14.91 8.22 7.22
N ALA A 93 15.79 8.32 6.22
CA ALA A 93 16.71 7.23 5.88
C ALA A 93 18.13 7.73 5.60
N THR A 94 19.10 6.86 5.86
CA THR A 94 20.47 6.98 5.32
C THR A 94 20.68 5.94 4.25
N LEU A 95 21.02 6.41 3.07
CA LEU A 95 21.35 5.62 1.90
C LEU A 95 22.86 5.49 1.76
N GLY A 96 23.34 4.29 1.50
CA GLY A 96 24.72 4.00 1.12
C GLY A 96 24.83 3.82 -0.38
N TRP A 97 25.91 4.31 -0.97
CA TRP A 97 26.12 4.24 -2.41
C TRP A 97 27.27 3.28 -2.75
N ALA A 98 26.98 2.31 -3.61
CA ALA A 98 27.97 1.39 -4.16
C ALA A 98 27.75 1.24 -5.67
N ASP A 99 28.80 1.46 -6.47
CA ASP A 99 28.78 1.33 -7.93
C ASP A 99 27.65 2.09 -8.65
N GLY A 100 27.21 3.21 -8.08
CA GLY A 100 26.14 4.06 -8.62
C GLY A 100 24.72 3.65 -8.19
N THR A 101 24.59 2.60 -7.38
CA THR A 101 23.31 2.14 -6.82
C THR A 101 23.22 2.52 -5.35
N ALA A 102 22.04 3.02 -4.95
CA ALA A 102 21.72 3.33 -3.56
C ALA A 102 21.11 2.10 -2.85
N ARG A 103 21.40 1.95 -1.56
CA ARG A 103 20.82 0.93 -0.67
C ARG A 103 20.48 1.51 0.69
N PHE A 104 19.45 0.98 1.36
CA PHE A 104 19.14 1.38 2.73
C PHE A 104 20.22 0.91 3.71
N LEU A 105 20.78 1.84 4.49
CA LEU A 105 21.66 1.53 5.63
C LEU A 105 20.90 1.61 6.95
N GLU A 106 20.00 2.59 7.06
CA GLU A 106 19.08 2.76 8.19
C GLU A 106 17.82 3.48 7.69
N TYR A 107 16.68 3.25 8.34
CA TYR A 107 15.50 4.07 8.13
C TYR A 107 14.57 4.05 9.35
N ASP A 108 13.78 5.11 9.51
CA ASP A 108 12.67 5.22 10.43
C ASP A 108 11.41 5.64 9.67
N VAL A 109 10.31 4.88 9.82
CA VAL A 109 9.02 5.26 9.21
C VAL A 109 8.41 6.42 10.01
N VAL A 110 8.38 7.59 9.39
CA VAL A 110 7.82 8.80 10.00
C VAL A 110 6.34 8.99 9.67
N ARG A 111 5.88 8.53 8.49
CA ARG A 111 4.47 8.62 8.08
C ARG A 111 4.05 7.40 7.28
N ARG A 112 2.86 6.88 7.57
CA ARG A 112 2.25 5.72 6.88
C ARG A 112 1.15 6.16 5.91
N THR A 113 1.45 7.19 5.11
CA THR A 113 0.56 7.58 4.01
C THR A 113 0.37 6.40 3.06
N ARG A 114 -0.87 6.09 2.69
CA ARG A 114 -1.18 5.00 1.76
C ARG A 114 -1.73 5.55 0.47
N ILE A 115 -1.34 4.93 -0.64
CA ILE A 115 -1.81 5.29 -1.98
C ILE A 115 -2.61 4.11 -2.52
N TYR A 116 -3.88 4.34 -2.80
CA TYR A 116 -4.81 3.37 -3.37
C TYR A 116 -5.12 3.78 -4.80
N VAL A 117 -5.22 2.80 -5.70
CA VAL A 117 -5.46 3.07 -7.11
C VAL A 117 -6.62 2.23 -7.61
N ALA A 118 -7.57 2.89 -8.27
CA ALA A 118 -8.71 2.26 -8.90
C ALA A 118 -8.87 2.77 -10.33
N ASP A 119 -8.97 1.83 -11.26
CA ASP A 119 -9.22 2.10 -12.66
C ASP A 119 -10.65 1.70 -13.03
N ASP A 120 -11.19 2.32 -14.08
CA ASP A 120 -12.50 2.06 -14.66
C ASP A 120 -13.64 2.10 -13.62
N VAL A 121 -13.54 3.01 -12.64
CA VAL A 121 -14.50 3.04 -11.53
C VAL A 121 -15.86 3.56 -11.97
N THR A 122 -16.91 2.93 -11.46
CA THR A 122 -18.30 3.36 -11.65
C THR A 122 -18.79 4.14 -10.43
N GLY A 123 -19.62 5.16 -10.64
CA GLY A 123 -20.22 5.91 -9.54
C GLY A 123 -19.23 6.82 -8.82
N MET A 124 -18.67 7.80 -9.54
CA MET A 124 -17.88 8.86 -8.89
C MET A 124 -18.75 9.70 -7.97
N PHE A 125 -18.14 10.18 -6.89
CA PHE A 125 -18.79 11.10 -5.97
C PHE A 125 -19.28 12.35 -6.70
N GLU A 126 -20.47 12.82 -6.33
CA GLU A 126 -21.11 14.01 -6.92
C GLU A 126 -20.18 15.23 -6.91
N ALA A 127 -19.43 15.43 -5.82
CA ALA A 127 -18.46 16.52 -5.70
C ALA A 127 -17.38 16.49 -6.81
N ALA A 128 -17.00 15.31 -7.30
CA ALA A 128 -16.03 15.17 -8.40
C ALA A 128 -16.68 15.49 -9.75
N THR A 129 -17.88 14.97 -10.00
CA THR A 129 -18.58 15.18 -11.27
C THR A 129 -19.02 16.64 -11.42
N GLU A 130 -19.54 17.27 -10.36
CA GLU A 130 -19.92 18.68 -10.35
C GLU A 130 -18.70 19.60 -10.54
N ALA A 131 -17.59 19.32 -9.84
CA ALA A 131 -16.36 20.08 -9.99
C ALA A 131 -15.80 19.97 -11.42
N TRP A 132 -15.86 18.78 -12.02
CA TRP A 132 -15.44 18.56 -13.41
C TRP A 132 -16.31 19.30 -14.42
N GLU A 133 -17.64 19.23 -14.28
CA GLU A 133 -18.56 19.94 -15.17
C GLU A 133 -18.38 21.45 -15.08
N GLY A 134 -18.20 21.97 -13.86
CA GLY A 134 -17.86 23.37 -13.61
C GLY A 134 -16.52 23.77 -14.26
N ALA A 135 -15.47 22.98 -14.08
CA ALA A 135 -14.15 23.19 -14.68
C ALA A 135 -14.23 23.32 -16.21
N ARG A 136 -14.93 22.37 -16.83
CA ARG A 136 -15.10 22.29 -18.28
C ARG A 136 -15.87 23.50 -18.82
N ALA A 137 -16.86 23.99 -18.07
CA ALA A 137 -17.58 25.20 -18.42
C ALA A 137 -16.72 26.47 -18.31
N ALA A 138 -15.79 26.51 -17.35
CA ALA A 138 -14.88 27.63 -17.12
C ALA A 138 -13.59 27.60 -17.98
N GLY A 139 -13.26 26.45 -18.58
CA GLY A 139 -12.01 26.24 -19.32
C GLY A 139 -10.79 26.08 -18.40
N GLU A 140 -10.98 25.64 -17.16
CA GLU A 140 -9.92 25.46 -16.16
C GLU A 140 -9.21 24.11 -16.33
N SER A 141 -7.89 24.11 -16.24
CA SER A 141 -7.05 22.94 -16.50
C SER A 141 -6.95 21.97 -15.30
N VAL A 142 -7.16 22.46 -14.07
CA VAL A 142 -7.11 21.67 -12.83
C VAL A 142 -8.09 22.28 -11.84
N VAL A 143 -8.92 21.44 -11.21
CA VAL A 143 -9.86 21.88 -10.18
C VAL A 143 -9.54 21.23 -8.85
N SER A 144 -9.52 22.05 -7.79
CA SER A 144 -9.39 21.59 -6.42
C SER A 144 -10.66 21.94 -5.63
N THR A 145 -11.17 21.00 -4.85
CA THR A 145 -12.29 21.23 -3.95
C THR A 145 -12.09 20.46 -2.64
N THR A 146 -12.65 20.98 -1.55
CA THR A 146 -12.60 20.33 -0.24
C THR A 146 -13.84 19.46 -0.06
N THR A 147 -13.66 18.18 0.22
CA THR A 147 -14.75 17.28 0.58
C THR A 147 -15.15 17.51 2.03
N ARG A 148 -16.44 17.33 2.34
CA ARG A 148 -16.99 17.55 3.67
C ARG A 148 -17.74 16.31 4.16
N GLY A 149 -17.69 16.09 5.47
CA GLY A 149 -18.47 15.06 6.16
C GLY A 149 -19.94 15.44 6.30
N GLN A 150 -20.72 14.56 6.93
CA GLN A 150 -22.15 14.79 7.19
C GLN A 150 -22.41 15.93 8.20
N ASP A 151 -21.42 16.25 9.02
CA ASP A 151 -21.37 17.41 9.93
C ASP A 151 -21.00 18.72 9.21
N GLY A 152 -20.60 18.65 7.94
CA GLY A 152 -20.10 19.79 7.16
C GLY A 152 -18.62 20.09 7.39
N GLU A 153 -17.92 19.29 8.20
CA GLU A 153 -16.50 19.48 8.48
C GLU A 153 -15.64 18.95 7.31
N PRO A 154 -14.57 19.67 6.92
CA PRO A 154 -13.61 19.18 5.94
C PRO A 154 -13.01 17.83 6.34
N ASN A 155 -13.10 16.84 5.46
CA ASN A 155 -12.57 15.49 5.70
C ASN A 155 -11.56 15.02 4.63
N GLY A 156 -11.38 15.81 3.57
CA GLY A 156 -10.45 15.52 2.48
C GLY A 156 -10.30 16.67 1.49
N ALA A 157 -9.34 16.54 0.60
CA ALA A 157 -9.12 17.44 -0.54
C ALA A 157 -9.15 16.63 -1.84
N LEU A 158 -9.94 17.09 -2.80
CA LEU A 158 -10.11 16.47 -4.11
C LEU A 158 -9.46 17.33 -5.18
N TYR A 159 -8.64 16.71 -6.01
CA TYR A 159 -8.00 17.31 -7.17
C TYR A 159 -8.38 16.54 -8.42
N LEU A 160 -8.73 17.24 -9.49
CA LEU A 160 -9.13 16.64 -10.76
C LEU A 160 -8.10 16.98 -11.84
N PHE A 161 -7.54 15.94 -12.44
CA PHE A 161 -6.60 16.05 -13.55
C PHE A 161 -7.28 15.57 -14.83
N PRO A 162 -7.27 16.36 -15.92
CA PRO A 162 -7.76 15.89 -17.21
C PRO A 162 -7.02 14.61 -17.65
N ASP A 163 -7.76 13.64 -18.16
CA ASP A 163 -7.21 12.41 -18.74
C ASP A 163 -7.47 12.44 -20.25
N ALA A 164 -6.46 12.86 -21.00
CA ALA A 164 -6.59 13.05 -22.44
C ALA A 164 -6.36 11.72 -23.18
N SER A 165 -6.97 11.53 -24.35
CA SER A 165 -6.85 10.28 -25.11
C SER A 165 -5.42 9.91 -25.52
N ASP A 166 -4.50 10.88 -25.56
CA ASP A 166 -3.09 10.73 -25.91
C ASP A 166 -2.16 10.63 -24.69
N ARG A 167 -2.70 10.74 -23.47
CA ARG A 167 -1.94 10.74 -22.22
C ARG A 167 -2.67 9.94 -21.15
N ASP A 168 -2.04 8.89 -20.65
CA ASP A 168 -2.57 8.11 -19.52
C ASP A 168 -2.18 8.79 -18.20
N THR A 169 -3.01 9.70 -17.71
CA THR A 169 -2.75 10.49 -16.51
C THR A 169 -2.68 9.61 -15.26
N LEU A 170 -3.49 8.55 -15.19
CA LEU A 170 -3.46 7.61 -14.06
C LEU A 170 -2.10 6.91 -13.99
N ALA A 171 -1.66 6.35 -15.12
CA ALA A 171 -0.37 5.71 -15.27
C ALA A 171 0.81 6.65 -14.95
N GLU A 172 0.66 7.95 -15.19
CA GLU A 172 1.67 8.95 -14.85
C GLU A 172 1.70 9.30 -13.37
N LEU A 173 0.56 9.38 -12.70
CA LEU A 173 0.46 9.55 -11.25
C LEU A 173 1.02 8.32 -10.51
N GLU A 174 0.66 7.12 -10.94
CA GLU A 174 1.19 5.86 -10.38
C GLU A 174 2.72 5.76 -10.49
N ARG A 175 3.27 6.21 -11.61
CA ARG A 175 4.72 6.27 -11.85
C ARG A 175 5.37 7.52 -11.26
N GLY A 176 4.59 8.41 -10.64
CA GLY A 176 4.95 9.75 -10.15
C GLY A 176 5.72 10.60 -11.14
N ARG A 177 5.42 10.47 -12.43
CA ARG A 177 5.75 11.53 -13.41
C ARG A 177 4.92 12.78 -13.15
N ILE A 178 3.72 12.61 -12.59
CA ILE A 178 2.96 13.67 -11.95
C ILE A 178 3.10 13.45 -10.43
N PRO A 179 3.78 14.35 -9.69
CA PRO A 179 4.01 14.15 -8.28
C PRO A 179 2.74 14.42 -7.47
N VAL A 180 2.45 13.54 -6.50
CA VAL A 180 1.32 13.69 -5.55
C VAL A 180 1.75 14.41 -4.27
N GLU A 181 3.06 14.51 -4.05
CA GLU A 181 3.71 15.15 -2.91
C GLU A 181 3.21 16.57 -2.67
N PRO A 182 3.09 17.45 -3.69
CA PRO A 182 2.63 18.81 -3.49
C PRO A 182 1.19 18.89 -2.99
N LEU A 183 0.34 17.94 -3.41
CA LEU A 183 -1.07 17.89 -3.01
C LEU A 183 -1.21 17.52 -1.53
N ILE A 184 -0.39 16.57 -1.09
CA ILE A 184 -0.34 16.11 0.31
C ILE A 184 0.29 17.19 1.20
N ALA A 185 1.36 17.83 0.74
CA ALA A 185 1.98 18.94 1.46
C ALA A 185 0.99 20.08 1.71
N ARG A 186 0.23 20.49 0.67
CA ARG A 186 -0.82 21.51 0.80
C ARG A 186 -1.90 21.12 1.82
N VAL A 187 -2.24 19.83 1.93
CA VAL A 187 -3.19 19.34 2.95
C VAL A 187 -2.58 19.44 4.34
N ASN A 188 -1.33 19.00 4.51
CA ASN A 188 -0.63 19.06 5.78
C ASN A 188 -0.47 20.50 6.29
N ASP A 189 -0.05 21.42 5.42
CA ASP A 189 0.08 22.84 5.75
C ASP A 189 -1.26 23.46 6.19
N ARG A 190 -2.35 23.07 5.52
CA ARG A 190 -3.70 23.55 5.84
C ARG A 190 -4.17 23.06 7.21
N LEU A 191 -3.87 21.81 7.56
CA LEU A 191 -4.28 21.21 8.83
C LEU A 191 -3.32 21.56 9.97
N GLY A 192 -2.08 21.92 9.65
CA GLY A 192 -1.02 22.18 10.62
C GLY A 192 -0.49 20.90 11.28
N ASP A 193 -0.66 19.74 10.61
CA ASP A 193 -0.20 18.44 11.07
C ASP A 193 0.30 17.57 9.91
N ASP A 194 0.99 16.49 10.23
CA ASP A 194 1.59 15.55 9.28
C ASP A 194 1.10 14.10 9.46
N ALA A 195 -0.13 13.92 9.96
CA ALA A 195 -0.68 12.60 10.23
C ALA A 195 -0.85 11.72 8.97
N ASP A 196 -1.11 10.43 9.19
CA ASP A 196 -1.22 9.43 8.13
C ASP A 196 -2.39 9.76 7.18
N ARG A 197 -2.08 9.98 5.90
CA ARG A 197 -3.06 10.32 4.86
C ARG A 197 -3.45 9.10 4.03
N GLY A 198 -4.72 9.04 3.64
CA GLY A 198 -5.18 8.12 2.60
C GLY A 198 -5.27 8.85 1.26
N VAL A 199 -4.52 8.42 0.26
CA VAL A 199 -4.51 9.03 -1.08
C VAL A 199 -5.14 8.06 -2.07
N PHE A 200 -6.15 8.51 -2.81
CA PHE A 200 -6.89 7.69 -3.75
C PHE A 200 -6.74 8.25 -5.16
N LEU A 201 -6.21 7.45 -6.07
CA LEU A 201 -6.12 7.73 -7.50
C LEU A 201 -7.26 6.98 -8.19
N LEU A 202 -8.27 7.68 -8.68
CA LEU A 202 -9.49 7.09 -9.20
C LEU A 202 -9.72 7.56 -10.64
N ARG A 203 -9.69 6.64 -11.59
CA ARG A 203 -10.07 6.91 -12.99
C ARG A 203 -11.49 6.40 -13.28
N PRO A 204 -12.49 7.27 -13.42
CA PRO A 204 -13.84 6.85 -13.79
C PRO A 204 -14.00 6.38 -15.24
N ALA A 205 -14.84 5.35 -15.41
CA ALA A 205 -15.28 4.84 -16.71
C ALA A 205 -15.98 5.91 -17.59
N ALA A 206 -16.75 6.79 -16.95
CA ALA A 206 -17.69 7.68 -17.61
C ALA A 206 -17.12 9.08 -17.91
N TYR A 207 -15.93 9.41 -17.42
CA TYR A 207 -15.38 10.76 -17.50
C TYR A 207 -13.89 10.75 -17.86
N ALA A 208 -13.46 11.75 -18.62
CA ALA A 208 -12.07 11.93 -19.06
C ALA A 208 -11.24 12.72 -18.04
N PHE A 209 -11.21 12.27 -16.79
CA PHE A 209 -10.36 12.83 -15.73
C PHE A 209 -9.88 11.72 -14.79
N VAL A 210 -8.81 12.00 -14.04
CA VAL A 210 -8.38 11.22 -12.88
C VAL A 210 -8.58 12.06 -11.63
N ALA A 211 -9.27 11.51 -10.64
CA ALA A 211 -9.46 12.13 -9.34
C ALA A 211 -8.34 11.70 -8.38
N VAL A 212 -7.70 12.67 -7.75
CA VAL A 212 -6.78 12.47 -6.63
C VAL A 212 -7.45 12.99 -5.37
N LEU A 213 -7.92 12.07 -4.53
CA LEU A 213 -8.51 12.39 -3.23
C LEU A 213 -7.47 12.17 -2.13
N VAL A 214 -7.17 13.21 -1.35
CA VAL A 214 -6.35 13.13 -0.15
C VAL A 214 -7.27 13.21 1.07
N ALA A 215 -7.55 12.07 1.69
CA ALA A 215 -8.24 11.98 2.96
C ALA A 215 -7.29 12.43 4.10
N PHE A 216 -7.83 13.19 5.05
CA PHE A 216 -7.04 13.78 6.14
C PHE A 216 -6.55 12.74 7.15
N ASP A 217 -7.24 11.60 7.24
CA ASP A 217 -6.89 10.46 8.06
C ASP A 217 -7.10 9.20 7.22
N ASP A 218 -6.05 8.39 7.03
CA ASP A 218 -6.13 7.11 6.31
C ASP A 218 -7.14 6.17 6.97
N ASP A 219 -7.28 6.20 8.29
CA ASP A 219 -8.25 5.39 9.03
C ASP A 219 -9.57 6.13 9.31
N GLY A 220 -9.73 7.33 8.76
CA GLY A 220 -10.94 8.13 8.86
C GLY A 220 -12.14 7.54 8.12
N VAL A 221 -13.34 8.03 8.45
CA VAL A 221 -14.61 7.57 7.86
C VAL A 221 -14.62 7.71 6.33
N LEU A 222 -14.10 8.84 5.81
CA LEU A 222 -14.01 9.07 4.37
C LEU A 222 -13.15 8.00 3.70
N ALA A 223 -11.92 7.81 4.20
CA ALA A 223 -10.98 6.85 3.63
C ALA A 223 -11.53 5.42 3.67
N ARG A 224 -12.21 5.01 4.74
CA ARG A 224 -12.90 3.71 4.80
C ARG A 224 -14.02 3.60 3.77
N THR A 225 -14.87 4.64 3.68
CA THR A 225 -15.99 4.65 2.74
C THR A 225 -15.52 4.55 1.29
N VAL A 226 -14.47 5.29 0.91
CA VAL A 226 -13.90 5.21 -0.44
C VAL A 226 -13.32 3.83 -0.72
N ARG A 227 -12.61 3.24 0.25
CA ARG A 227 -12.09 1.88 0.13
C ARG A 227 -13.20 0.86 -0.09
N ASP A 228 -14.27 0.94 0.70
CA ASP A 228 -15.41 0.04 0.60
C ASP A 228 -16.20 0.26 -0.71
N THR A 229 -16.32 1.51 -1.18
CA THR A 229 -17.11 1.84 -2.38
C THR A 229 -16.47 1.33 -3.67
N TYR A 230 -15.14 1.34 -3.74
CA TYR A 230 -14.40 0.93 -4.93
C TYR A 230 -13.62 -0.37 -4.75
N ASP A 231 -13.97 -1.14 -3.71
CA ASP A 231 -13.34 -2.42 -3.38
C ASP A 231 -11.80 -2.34 -3.33
N LEU A 232 -11.26 -1.21 -2.87
CA LEU A 232 -9.82 -0.92 -2.90
C LEU A 232 -9.01 -1.68 -1.87
N GLY A 233 -9.62 -2.70 -1.28
CA GLY A 233 -8.99 -3.58 -0.32
C GLY A 233 -8.64 -2.82 0.95
N SER A 234 -9.25 -3.21 2.05
CA SER A 234 -8.64 -2.99 3.34
C SER A 234 -7.20 -3.54 3.31
N ALA A 235 -6.20 -2.65 3.34
CA ALA A 235 -4.83 -2.99 3.78
C ALA A 235 -4.80 -3.69 5.16
N LEU A 236 -5.96 -3.82 5.82
CA LEU A 236 -6.22 -4.61 7.01
C LEU A 236 -6.44 -6.11 6.73
N ALA A 237 -7.03 -6.54 5.61
CA ALA A 237 -7.27 -7.96 5.29
C ALA A 237 -5.96 -8.66 4.90
N ASP A 238 -5.17 -8.06 4.01
CA ASP A 238 -3.81 -8.52 3.70
C ASP A 238 -2.88 -8.45 4.92
N ARG A 239 -3.13 -7.55 5.87
CA ARG A 239 -2.38 -7.46 7.13
C ARG A 239 -2.84 -8.47 8.18
N LEU A 240 -4.14 -8.80 8.26
CA LEU A 240 -4.63 -9.83 9.19
C LEU A 240 -4.19 -11.22 8.78
N ASP A 241 -4.06 -11.49 7.48
CA ASP A 241 -3.46 -12.71 6.95
C ASP A 241 -1.97 -12.78 7.31
N ARG A 242 -1.22 -11.70 7.07
CA ARG A 242 0.23 -11.60 7.37
C ARG A 242 0.54 -11.60 8.88
N VAL A 243 -0.34 -11.01 9.71
CA VAL A 243 -0.22 -11.06 11.17
C VAL A 243 -0.61 -12.44 11.68
N SER A 244 -1.63 -13.11 11.11
CA SER A 244 -1.98 -14.49 11.47
C SER A 244 -0.84 -15.48 11.20
N ASP A 245 -0.07 -15.27 10.13
CA ASP A 245 1.13 -16.06 9.85
C ASP A 245 2.27 -15.78 10.86
N SER A 246 2.42 -14.52 11.31
CA SER A 246 3.46 -14.12 12.26
C SER A 246 3.15 -14.43 13.74
N THR A 247 1.88 -14.54 14.11
CA THR A 247 1.46 -14.93 15.46
C THR A 247 0.89 -16.34 15.39
N GLY A 248 1.76 -17.35 15.54
CA GLY A 248 1.41 -18.74 15.82
C GLY A 248 0.71 -18.92 17.17
N VAL A 249 -0.44 -18.28 17.33
CA VAL A 249 -1.32 -18.27 18.50
C VAL A 249 -2.71 -18.14 17.87
N TYR A 250 -3.41 -19.19 17.47
CA TYR A 250 -4.04 -20.21 18.30
C TYR A 250 -4.24 -21.51 17.51
N ALA A 251 -3.32 -22.46 17.58
CA ALA A 251 -3.57 -23.85 17.20
C ALA A 251 -3.04 -24.77 18.31
N GLY A 252 -3.79 -24.88 19.40
CA GLY A 252 -3.39 -25.73 20.51
C GLY A 252 -4.29 -25.61 21.72
N ALA A 253 -5.49 -26.19 21.63
CA ALA A 253 -6.18 -26.88 22.73
C ALA A 253 -7.58 -27.30 22.26
N THR A 254 -7.66 -28.28 21.35
CA THR A 254 -8.84 -29.15 21.35
C THR A 254 -8.76 -29.98 22.63
N ALA A 255 -9.79 -29.82 23.45
CA ALA A 255 -10.00 -30.54 24.70
C ALA A 255 -9.78 -32.05 24.53
N ASP A 256 -8.85 -32.60 25.30
CA ASP A 256 -8.81 -34.02 25.65
C ASP A 256 -9.78 -34.20 26.82
N ASP A 257 -11.04 -34.48 26.47
CA ASP A 257 -12.04 -35.04 27.37
C ASP A 257 -12.41 -36.43 26.81
N GLY A 258 -11.87 -37.45 27.46
CA GLY A 258 -12.68 -38.56 27.99
C GLY A 258 -13.40 -39.49 27.02
N ASP A 259 -12.81 -40.67 26.90
CA ASP A 259 -13.43 -41.97 27.18
C ASP A 259 -14.20 -42.75 26.08
N GLU A 260 -14.10 -44.07 26.27
CA GLU A 260 -14.89 -45.19 25.75
C GLU A 260 -14.61 -45.73 24.34
N ASN A 261 -13.91 -46.87 24.30
CA ASN A 261 -14.33 -48.18 23.76
C ASN A 261 -13.11 -49.14 23.93
N GLY A 262 -13.12 -50.22 24.71
CA GLY A 262 -14.10 -51.30 24.75
C GLY A 262 -13.64 -52.42 23.81
N ASP A 263 -12.87 -53.41 24.30
CA ASP A 263 -12.89 -54.82 23.86
C ASP A 263 -11.97 -55.69 24.76
N GLU A 264 -12.49 -56.44 25.74
CA GLU A 264 -12.81 -57.89 25.69
C GLU A 264 -11.62 -58.86 25.57
N SER A 265 -11.30 -59.57 26.68
CA SER A 265 -11.40 -61.06 26.77
C SER A 265 -10.40 -61.76 27.72
N ARG A 266 -10.99 -62.44 28.72
CA ARG A 266 -10.72 -63.80 29.25
C ARG A 266 -9.37 -64.13 29.91
N ASP A 267 -9.41 -64.51 31.19
CA ASP A 267 -9.34 -65.90 31.75
C ASP A 267 -9.31 -65.76 33.29
N GLY A 268 -10.18 -66.36 34.10
CA GLY A 268 -10.24 -67.79 34.40
C GLY A 268 -10.00 -67.97 35.91
N GLY A 269 -10.94 -68.59 36.64
CA GLY A 269 -10.69 -69.10 38.00
C GLY A 269 -11.74 -68.77 39.07
N THR A 270 -12.81 -69.55 39.11
CA THR A 270 -13.51 -69.86 40.38
C THR A 270 -12.60 -70.74 41.25
N PRO A 271 -12.69 -70.75 42.59
CA PRO A 271 -13.88 -71.28 43.28
C PRO A 271 -14.36 -70.49 44.52
N SER A 272 -15.63 -70.72 44.83
CA SER A 272 -16.39 -70.47 46.07
C SER A 272 -15.75 -71.07 47.34
N PRO A 273 -16.49 -71.17 48.47
CA PRO A 273 -17.17 -70.14 49.25
C PRO A 273 -16.68 -70.18 50.73
N PHE A 274 -17.01 -69.18 51.54
CA PHE A 274 -17.55 -69.28 52.92
C PHE A 274 -17.76 -67.88 53.48
#